data_AF-Q84H82-F1
#
_entry.id   AF-Q84H82-F1
#
_cell.length_a   1.000
_cell.length_b   1.000
_cell.length_c   1.000
_cell.angle_alpha   90.00
_cell.angle_beta   90.00
_cell.angle_gamma   90.00
#
_symmetry.space_group_name_H-M   'P 1'
#
loop_
_entity.id
_entity.type
_entity.pdbx_description
1 polymer ?
#
loop_
_entity_poly.entity_id
_entity_poly.type
_entity_poly.pdbx_seq_one_letter_code
_entity_poly.pdbx_strand_id
1 'polypeptide(L)' 'ITELVEPGTLMDSAHALADAIAVQDPLAVRLTKAVFHAPREVHPVIDTLAQGMLFESQAKFDRMQAFLDRKKK' A
#
# COMPACT_ATOMS: atom_id res chain seq x y z
N ILE A 1 4.04 -5.84 17.60
CA ILE A 1 2.66 -6.37 17.66
C ILE A 1 1.74 -5.22 17.31
N THR A 2 0.85 -5.39 16.33
CA THR A 2 -0.06 -4.33 15.83
C THR A 2 -1.48 -4.44 16.41
N GLU A 3 -1.90 -5.63 16.84
CA GLU A 3 -3.20 -5.92 17.45
C GLU A 3 -3.09 -7.15 18.34
N LEU A 4 -3.96 -7.27 19.36
CA LEU A 4 -4.05 -8.42 20.27
C LEU A 4 -5.50 -8.91 20.24
N VAL A 5 -5.68 -10.20 19.93
CA VAL A 5 -6.99 -10.80 19.65
C VAL A 5 -7.16 -12.11 20.42
N GLU A 6 -8.41 -12.52 20.64
CA GLU A 6 -8.72 -13.81 21.26
C GLU A 6 -8.23 -14.97 20.38
N PRO A 7 -7.75 -16.10 20.94
CA PRO A 7 -7.21 -17.20 20.15
C PRO A 7 -8.18 -17.75 19.09
N GLY A 8 -9.48 -17.75 19.39
CA GLY A 8 -10.54 -18.23 18.49
C GLY A 8 -10.73 -17.39 17.23
N THR A 9 -10.27 -16.14 17.22
CA THR A 9 -10.40 -15.22 16.07
C THR A 9 -9.08 -14.95 15.37
N LEU A 10 -7.97 -15.58 15.82
CA LEU A 10 -6.62 -15.28 15.35
C LEU A 10 -6.49 -15.37 13.82
N MET A 11 -7.01 -16.44 13.23
CA MET A 11 -6.92 -16.67 11.79
C MET A 11 -7.79 -15.68 11.00
N ASP A 12 -8.99 -15.37 11.50
CA ASP A 12 -9.88 -14.41 10.86
C ASP A 12 -9.26 -13.01 10.86
N SER A 13 -8.68 -12.59 11.98
CA SER A 13 -7.94 -11.32 12.07
C SER A 13 -6.72 -11.29 11.16
N ALA A 14 -5.98 -12.40 11.05
CA ALA A 14 -4.84 -12.51 10.15
C ALA A 14 -5.25 -12.40 8.67
N HIS A 15 -6.35 -13.06 8.28
CA HIS A 15 -6.90 -12.97 6.92
C HIS A 15 -7.42 -11.57 6.62
N ALA A 16 -8.14 -10.94 7.55
CA ALA A 16 -8.62 -9.57 7.37
C ALA A 16 -7.47 -8.58 7.11
N LEU A 17 -6.34 -8.75 7.80
CA LEU A 17 -5.13 -7.96 7.54
C LEU A 17 -4.54 -8.27 6.15
N ALA A 18 -4.45 -9.55 5.78
CA ALA A 18 -3.94 -9.96 4.47
C ALA A 18 -4.81 -9.39 3.34
N ASP A 19 -6.14 -9.43 3.47
CA ASP A 19 -7.10 -8.89 2.51
C ASP A 19 -6.96 -7.37 2.39
N ALA A 20 -6.81 -6.67 3.51
CA ALA A 20 -6.59 -5.22 3.51
C ALA A 20 -5.30 -4.81 2.77
N ILE A 21 -4.27 -5.65 2.79
CA ILE A 21 -3.03 -5.46 2.02
C ILE A 21 -3.25 -5.84 0.56
N ALA A 22 -3.96 -6.93 0.28
CA ALA A 22 -4.17 -7.47 -1.06
C ALA A 22 -5.00 -6.56 -1.97
N VAL A 23 -5.88 -5.72 -1.41
CA VAL A 23 -6.62 -4.71 -2.19
C VAL A 23 -5.76 -3.50 -2.61
N GLN A 24 -4.56 -3.36 -2.07
CA GLN A 24 -3.64 -2.29 -2.46
C GLN A 24 -2.96 -2.61 -3.80
N ASP A 25 -2.42 -1.57 -4.45
CA ASP A 25 -1.57 -1.76 -5.63
C ASP A 25 -0.33 -2.61 -5.26
N PRO A 26 -0.10 -3.77 -5.92
CA PRO A 26 1.04 -4.63 -5.64
C PRO A 26 2.39 -3.94 -5.74
N LEU A 27 2.56 -3.00 -6.68
CA LEU A 27 3.80 -2.24 -6.81
C LEU A 27 3.99 -1.29 -5.62
N ALA A 28 2.92 -0.64 -5.17
CA ALA A 28 2.95 0.22 -4.00
C ALA A 28 3.35 -0.55 -2.74
N VAL A 29 2.76 -1.73 -2.49
CA VAL A 29 3.11 -2.57 -1.32
C VAL A 29 4.59 -2.94 -1.34
N ARG A 30 5.10 -3.39 -2.51
CA ARG A 30 6.51 -3.77 -2.67
C ARG A 30 7.45 -2.60 -2.46
N LEU A 31 7.16 -1.45 -3.07
CA LEU A 31 7.98 -0.25 -2.93
C LEU A 31 7.97 0.28 -1.51
N THR A 32 6.81 0.31 -0.82
CA THR A 32 6.75 0.70 0.60
C THR A 32 7.64 -0.19 1.45
N LYS A 33 7.66 -1.50 1.24
CA LYS A 33 8.54 -2.41 2.00
C LYS A 33 10.01 -2.23 1.64
N ALA A 34 10.35 -2.05 0.36
CA ALA A 34 11.72 -1.82 -0.07
C ALA A 34 12.28 -0.50 0.49
N VAL A 35 11.51 0.58 0.36
CA VAL A 35 11.83 1.90 0.90
C VAL A 35 11.99 1.83 2.42
N PHE A 36 11.06 1.21 3.15
CA PHE A 36 11.13 1.13 4.62
C PHE A 36 12.40 0.41 5.14
N HIS A 37 12.94 -0.55 4.39
CA HIS A 37 14.15 -1.28 4.77
C HIS A 37 15.44 -0.64 4.22
N ALA A 38 15.35 0.48 3.49
CA ALA A 38 16.52 1.17 2.99
C ALA A 38 17.28 1.86 4.15
N PRO A 39 18.61 2.07 4.01
CA PRO A 39 19.36 2.87 4.96
C PRO A 39 18.77 4.27 5.14
N ARG A 40 18.76 4.80 6.37
CA ARG A 40 18.10 6.09 6.66
C ARG A 40 18.69 7.25 5.85
N GLU A 41 19.97 7.19 5.55
CA GLU A 41 20.72 8.17 4.79
C GLU A 41 20.34 8.27 3.30
N VAL A 42 19.69 7.23 2.73
CA VAL A 42 19.22 7.26 1.34
C VAL A 42 17.78 7.75 1.20
N HIS A 43 17.03 7.83 2.31
CA HIS A 43 15.87 8.72 2.39
C HIS A 43 16.40 10.16 2.43
N PRO A 44 15.86 11.14 1.69
CA PRO A 44 14.55 11.20 1.01
C PRO A 44 14.57 10.85 -0.49
N VAL A 45 15.76 10.63 -1.08
CA VAL A 45 15.90 10.44 -2.53
C VAL A 45 15.11 9.20 -2.99
N ILE A 46 15.23 8.09 -2.26
CA ILE A 46 14.53 6.86 -2.62
C ILE A 46 13.00 6.99 -2.51
N ASP A 47 12.50 7.85 -1.60
CA ASP A 47 11.07 8.14 -1.47
C ASP A 47 10.57 8.89 -2.70
N THR A 48 11.30 9.92 -3.15
CA THR A 48 10.95 10.69 -4.35
C THR A 48 10.92 9.81 -5.60
N LEU A 49 11.91 8.93 -5.76
CA LEU A 49 11.96 8.00 -6.89
C LEU A 49 10.77 7.03 -6.87
N ALA A 50 10.49 6.42 -5.72
CA ALA A 50 9.36 5.50 -5.56
C ALA A 50 8.01 6.21 -5.80
N GLN A 51 7.84 7.44 -5.31
CA GLN A 51 6.64 8.24 -5.55
C GLN A 51 6.46 8.56 -7.03
N GLY A 52 7.53 8.94 -7.74
CA GLY A 52 7.51 9.17 -9.18
C GLY A 52 7.04 7.93 -9.95
N MET A 53 7.62 6.76 -9.65
CA MET A 53 7.21 5.49 -10.25
C MET A 53 5.73 5.16 -10.01
N LEU A 54 5.24 5.41 -8.79
CA LEU A 54 3.85 5.15 -8.45
C LEU A 54 2.89 6.15 -9.10
N PHE A 55 3.27 7.42 -9.23
CA PHE A 55 2.42 8.43 -9.86
C PHE A 55 2.24 8.23 -11.36
N GLU A 56 3.25 7.68 -12.04
CA GLU A 56 3.20 7.37 -13.46
C GLU A 56 2.62 5.96 -13.76
N SER A 57 2.17 5.22 -12.75
CA SER A 57 1.65 3.86 -12.93
C SER A 57 0.21 3.85 -13.46
N GLN A 58 -0.13 2.87 -14.30
CA GLN A 58 -1.51 2.67 -14.77
C GLN A 58 -2.50 2.50 -13.60
N ALA A 59 -2.11 1.75 -12.56
CA ALA A 59 -2.93 1.57 -11.36
C ALA A 59 -3.22 2.90 -10.62
N LYS A 60 -2.31 3.88 -10.68
CA LYS A 60 -2.59 5.23 -10.16
C LYS A 60 -3.63 5.95 -11.01
N PHE A 61 -3.50 5.90 -12.34
CA PHE A 61 -4.46 6.53 -13.25
C PHE A 61 -5.85 5.91 -13.09
N ASP A 62 -5.97 4.58 -13.06
CA ASP A 62 -7.25 3.88 -12.93
C ASP A 62 -7.96 4.23 -11.63
N ARG A 63 -7.22 4.27 -10.50
CA ARG A 63 -7.79 4.68 -9.20
C ARG A 63 -8.23 6.14 -9.18
N MET A 64 -7.46 7.03 -9.82
CA MET A 64 -7.84 8.44 -9.93
C MET A 64 -9.10 8.59 -10.77
N GLN A 65 -9.19 7.87 -11.88
CA GLN A 65 -10.38 7.87 -12.74
C GLN A 65 -11.61 7.36 -11.99
N ALA A 66 -11.51 6.22 -11.30
CA ALA A 66 -12.59 5.67 -10.49
C ALA A 66 -13.04 6.64 -9.37
N PHE A 67 -12.10 7.36 -8.75
CA PHE A 67 -12.42 8.40 -7.76
C PHE A 67 -13.20 9.57 -8.39
N LEU A 68 -12.76 10.07 -9.54
CA LEU A 68 -13.44 11.15 -10.26
C LEU A 68 -14.83 10.76 -10.72
N ASP A 69 -15.01 9.52 -11.19
CA ASP A 69 -16.30 9.02 -11.66
C ASP A 69 -17.29 8.80 -10.51
N ARG A 70 -16.82 8.44 -9.30
CA ARG A 70 -17.65 8.42 -8.09
C ARG A 70 -18.22 9.79 -7.73
N LYS A 71 -17.50 10.88 -8.01
CA LYS A 71 -17.93 12.26 -7.69
C LYS A 71 -18.97 12.81 -8.69
N LYS A 72 -19.13 12.19 -9.87
CA LYS A 72 -20.09 12.61 -10.90
C LYS A 72 -21.48 11.99 -10.73
N LYS A 73 -21.65 11.09 -9.76
CA LYS A 73 -22.95 10.54 -9.33
C LYS A 73 -23.41 11.28 -8.09
#